data_AF-A0A5C1MBH9-F1
#
_entry.id   AF-A0A5C1MBH9-F1
#
_cell.length_a   1.000
_cell.length_b   1.000
_cell.length_c   1.000
_cell.angle_alpha   90.00
_cell.angle_beta   90.00
_cell.angle_gamma   90.00
#
_symmetry.space_group_name_H-M   'P 1'
#
loop_
_entity.id
_entity.type
_entity.pdbx_description
1 polymer ?
#
loop_
_entity_poly.entity_id
_entity_poly.type
_entity_poly.pdbx_seq_one_letter_code
_entity_poly.pdbx_strand_id
1 'polypeptide(L)'
;MKRLSFCTALAAALLHALMLAGCGGGGSATVAGVSDGTPPAKTEGPAAPTGVTATGGINMVTLAWNPVPDATSYNIYWSANPGVTPGTGVKITGAGSPYHHDGLLVSQTYFYVVTAVDSSGVEGPASGQAATVSASNGANLYAVYCAGCHGSIAATTIMDGTPDHIKAAIAANTGGMGTLATLTAGQIDSIAQLLPCH
;
A
#
# COMPACT_ATOMS: atom_id res chain seq x y z
N MET A 1 -4.68 -9.51 42.41
CA MET A 1 -3.41 -9.84 41.73
C MET A 1 -2.88 -8.56 41.07
N LYS A 2 -1.66 -8.17 41.46
CA LYS A 2 -1.05 -6.85 41.22
C LYS A 2 -0.82 -6.59 39.72
N ARG A 3 -1.21 -5.40 39.24
CA ARG A 3 -0.79 -4.84 37.95
C ARG A 3 0.57 -4.18 38.15
N LEU A 4 1.62 -4.70 37.51
CA LEU A 4 2.92 -4.05 37.42
C LEU A 4 2.92 -3.13 36.20
N SER A 5 3.03 -1.82 36.48
CA SER A 5 3.24 -0.76 35.50
C SER A 5 4.75 -0.67 35.21
N PHE A 6 5.14 -0.85 33.95
CA PHE A 6 6.51 -0.63 33.51
C PHE A 6 6.66 0.82 33.02
N CYS A 7 7.35 1.61 33.82
CA CYS A 7 7.83 2.95 33.52
C CYS A 7 9.19 2.80 32.82
N THR A 8 9.28 3.02 31.52
CA THR A 8 10.56 3.08 30.81
C THR A 8 11.06 4.53 30.76
N ALA A 9 12.25 4.70 31.28
CA ALA A 9 12.94 5.97 31.50
C ALA A 9 13.36 6.66 30.20
N LEU A 10 13.17 7.99 30.19
CA LEU A 10 13.71 8.92 29.21
C LEU A 10 15.14 9.29 29.64
N ALA A 11 16.16 8.90 28.87
CA ALA A 11 17.53 9.35 29.07
C ALA A 11 17.91 10.34 27.96
N ALA A 12 17.94 11.63 28.30
CA ALA A 12 18.47 12.68 27.45
C ALA A 12 19.98 12.79 27.70
N ALA A 13 20.81 12.54 26.67
CA ALA A 13 22.24 12.78 26.70
C ALA A 13 22.56 14.12 26.03
N LEU A 14 23.07 15.05 26.84
CA LEU A 14 23.53 16.38 26.48
C LEU A 14 24.96 16.27 25.90
N LEU A 15 25.17 16.58 24.62
CA LEU A 15 26.51 16.68 24.04
C LEU A 15 26.92 18.15 23.92
N HIS A 16 27.90 18.55 24.72
CA HIS A 16 28.52 19.88 24.69
C HIS A 16 29.46 19.99 23.48
N ALA A 17 29.24 20.98 22.62
CA ALA A 17 30.18 21.39 21.58
C ALA A 17 31.09 22.50 22.12
N LEU A 18 32.39 22.19 22.22
CA LEU A 18 33.44 23.13 22.61
C LEU A 18 33.93 23.88 21.36
N MET A 19 33.78 25.20 21.35
CA MET A 19 34.30 26.08 20.30
C MET A 19 35.82 26.24 20.45
N LEU A 20 36.60 25.78 19.47
CA LEU A 20 38.00 26.17 19.33
C LEU A 20 38.14 27.25 18.25
N ALA A 21 38.56 28.43 18.68
CA ALA A 21 39.03 29.50 17.82
C ALA A 21 40.41 29.14 17.24
N GLY A 22 40.50 29.03 15.92
CA GLY A 22 41.77 28.99 15.18
C GLY A 22 41.91 30.28 14.37
N CYS A 23 42.98 31.04 14.63
CA CYS A 23 43.42 32.18 13.82
C CYS A 23 44.56 31.71 12.91
N GLY A 24 44.59 32.15 11.65
CA GLY A 24 45.80 32.07 10.84
C GLY A 24 45.62 32.25 9.33
N GLY A 25 46.01 33.44 8.84
CA GLY A 25 46.88 33.59 7.66
C GLY A 25 46.23 33.62 6.27
N GLY A 26 46.36 34.77 5.59
CA GLY A 26 45.83 35.02 4.25
C GLY A 26 46.67 34.47 3.09
N GLY A 27 46.07 34.57 1.91
CA GLY A 27 46.68 34.28 0.61
C GLY A 27 45.70 34.59 -0.50
N SER A 28 45.77 35.80 -1.05
CA SER A 28 45.05 36.21 -2.25
C SER A 28 45.72 35.57 -3.48
N ALA A 29 45.00 34.74 -4.21
CA ALA A 29 45.34 34.35 -5.57
C ALA A 29 44.04 34.26 -6.38
N THR A 30 43.76 35.32 -7.15
CA THR A 30 42.73 35.29 -8.19
C THR A 30 43.22 34.40 -9.32
N VAL A 31 42.74 33.16 -9.36
CA VAL A 31 42.78 32.36 -10.58
C VAL A 31 41.41 32.51 -11.22
N ALA A 32 41.35 33.25 -12.32
CA ALA A 32 40.17 33.33 -13.17
C ALA A 32 39.97 31.95 -13.83
N GLY A 33 39.19 31.10 -13.17
CA GLY A 33 38.68 29.87 -13.76
C GLY A 33 37.54 30.20 -14.70
N VAL A 34 37.68 29.84 -15.96
CA VAL A 34 36.57 29.71 -16.90
C VAL A 34 35.51 28.82 -16.28
N SER A 35 34.40 29.41 -15.85
CA SER A 35 33.17 28.68 -15.51
C SER A 35 32.55 28.22 -16.81
N ASP A 36 32.96 27.04 -17.27
CA ASP A 36 32.21 26.29 -18.28
C ASP A 36 30.82 26.02 -17.67
N GLY A 37 29.82 26.70 -18.20
CA GLY A 37 28.50 26.88 -17.61
C GLY A 37 27.62 25.64 -17.69
N THR A 38 28.18 24.44 -17.55
CA THR A 38 27.41 23.21 -17.44
C THR A 38 26.98 23.07 -15.98
N PRO A 39 25.68 23.23 -15.64
CA PRO A 39 25.22 22.93 -14.29
C PRO A 39 25.58 21.48 -13.95
N PRO A 40 26.00 21.17 -12.72
CA PRO A 40 26.24 19.79 -12.33
C PRO A 40 25.00 18.96 -12.67
N ALA A 41 25.20 17.84 -13.35
CA ALA A 41 24.12 16.92 -13.68
C ALA A 41 23.32 16.61 -12.40
N LYS A 42 22.00 16.73 -12.47
CA LYS A 42 21.10 16.37 -11.37
C LYS A 42 21.21 14.85 -11.18
N THR A 43 22.10 14.41 -10.29
CA THR A 43 22.41 12.98 -10.06
C THR A 43 21.28 12.22 -9.37
N GLU A 44 20.30 12.92 -8.80
CA GLU A 44 19.13 12.32 -8.17
C GLU A 44 17.91 12.54 -9.07
N GLY A 45 17.12 11.49 -9.33
CA GLY A 45 15.89 11.58 -10.13
C GLY A 45 14.83 12.52 -9.53
N PRO A 46 13.63 12.61 -10.10
CA PRO A 46 12.55 13.43 -9.52
C PRO A 46 12.27 13.07 -8.05
N ALA A 47 11.65 13.98 -7.30
CA ALA A 47 11.27 13.68 -5.91
C ALA A 47 10.29 12.49 -5.82
N ALA A 48 10.21 11.85 -4.66
CA ALA A 48 9.25 10.78 -4.44
C ALA A 48 7.79 11.29 -4.63
N PRO A 49 6.93 10.55 -5.35
CA PRO A 49 5.51 10.85 -5.43
C PRO A 49 4.86 10.95 -4.04
N THR A 50 3.98 11.94 -3.87
CA THR A 50 3.22 12.17 -2.63
C THR A 50 1.73 11.97 -2.88
N GLY A 51 0.95 11.83 -1.79
CA GLY A 51 -0.50 11.62 -1.90
C GLY A 51 -0.87 10.30 -2.58
N VAL A 52 0.01 9.30 -2.51
CA VAL A 52 -0.26 7.98 -3.09
C VAL A 52 -1.41 7.33 -2.34
N THR A 53 -2.47 7.03 -3.09
CA THR A 53 -3.67 6.35 -2.59
C THR A 53 -3.93 5.11 -3.43
N ALA A 54 -4.49 4.09 -2.79
CA ALA A 54 -4.91 2.86 -3.44
C ALA A 54 -6.35 2.54 -3.02
N THR A 55 -7.23 2.40 -4.00
CA THR A 55 -8.65 2.11 -3.80
C THR A 55 -9.00 0.77 -4.45
N GLY A 56 -9.44 -0.19 -3.66
CA GLY A 56 -9.87 -1.49 -4.15
C GLY A 56 -11.14 -1.43 -4.99
N GLY A 57 -11.13 -2.12 -6.12
CA GLY A 57 -12.29 -2.44 -6.95
C GLY A 57 -12.42 -3.95 -7.15
N ILE A 58 -13.48 -4.39 -7.81
CA ILE A 58 -13.67 -5.83 -8.09
C ILE A 58 -12.57 -6.28 -9.06
N ASN A 59 -11.73 -7.21 -8.61
CA ASN A 59 -10.59 -7.74 -9.35
C ASN A 59 -9.56 -6.68 -9.78
N MET A 60 -9.54 -5.54 -9.09
CA MET A 60 -8.65 -4.43 -9.47
C MET A 60 -8.29 -3.54 -8.27
N VAL A 61 -7.28 -2.70 -8.48
CA VAL A 61 -6.97 -1.56 -7.61
C VAL A 61 -6.77 -0.33 -8.49
N THR A 62 -7.37 0.79 -8.10
CA THR A 62 -7.09 2.10 -8.69
C THR A 62 -6.09 2.84 -7.82
N LEU A 63 -4.98 3.27 -8.40
CA LEU A 63 -3.98 4.11 -7.75
C LEU A 63 -4.12 5.56 -8.21
N ALA A 64 -3.87 6.50 -7.32
CA ALA A 64 -3.71 7.91 -7.66
C ALA A 64 -2.61 8.54 -6.81
N TRP A 65 -1.92 9.52 -7.39
CA TRP A 65 -0.87 10.30 -6.74
C TRP A 65 -0.77 11.71 -7.32
N ASN A 66 -0.13 12.61 -6.58
CA ASN A 66 0.11 13.97 -7.04
C ASN A 66 1.20 13.99 -8.13
N PRO A 67 1.07 14.85 -9.16
CA PRO A 67 2.12 15.01 -10.16
C PRO A 67 3.42 15.52 -9.52
N VAL A 68 4.54 14.93 -9.94
CA VAL A 68 5.88 15.30 -9.50
C VAL A 68 6.54 16.19 -10.55
N PRO A 69 7.08 17.36 -10.18
CA PRO A 69 7.87 18.19 -11.10
C PRO A 69 9.02 17.41 -11.75
N ASP A 70 9.31 17.71 -13.01
CA ASP A 70 10.34 17.07 -13.84
C ASP A 70 10.12 15.58 -14.16
N ALA A 71 9.03 14.97 -13.66
CA ALA A 71 8.67 13.59 -14.02
C ALA A 71 8.03 13.54 -15.42
N THR A 72 8.54 12.66 -16.27
CA THR A 72 7.96 12.34 -17.58
C THR A 72 7.18 11.02 -17.57
N SER A 73 7.47 10.15 -16.60
CA SER A 73 6.72 8.90 -16.38
C SER A 73 6.84 8.44 -14.93
N TYR A 74 6.08 7.41 -14.58
CA TYR A 74 6.12 6.79 -13.25
C TYR A 74 6.30 5.27 -13.38
N ASN A 75 6.94 4.67 -12.38
CA ASN A 75 6.90 3.22 -12.18
C ASN A 75 6.07 2.92 -10.94
N ILE A 76 5.28 1.85 -11.01
CA ILE A 76 4.56 1.30 -9.87
C ILE A 76 5.24 -0.02 -9.52
N TYR A 77 5.54 -0.21 -8.24
CA TYR A 77 5.98 -1.49 -7.71
C TYR A 77 4.91 -2.02 -6.78
N TRP A 78 4.55 -3.28 -6.95
CA TRP A 78 3.47 -3.88 -6.19
C TRP A 78 3.76 -5.29 -5.71
N SER A 79 3.04 -5.72 -4.67
CA SER A 79 3.06 -7.10 -4.18
C SER A 79 1.79 -7.42 -3.38
N ALA A 80 1.51 -8.71 -3.20
CA ALA A 80 0.54 -9.19 -2.21
C ALA A 80 1.13 -9.25 -0.79
N ASN A 81 2.45 -9.05 -0.64
CA ASN A 81 3.14 -9.01 0.65
C ASN A 81 3.50 -7.56 1.06
N PRO A 82 3.48 -7.24 2.36
CA PRO A 82 3.91 -5.92 2.84
C PRO A 82 5.41 -5.68 2.60
N GLY A 83 5.85 -4.43 2.70
CA GLY A 83 7.28 -4.09 2.55
C GLY A 83 7.78 -4.04 1.10
N VAL A 84 6.88 -3.72 0.16
CA VAL A 84 7.22 -3.44 -1.24
C VAL A 84 8.22 -2.28 -1.35
N THR A 85 9.26 -2.52 -2.15
CA THR A 85 10.28 -1.57 -2.57
C THR A 85 10.55 -1.77 -4.07
N PRO A 86 11.30 -0.87 -4.72
CA PRO A 86 11.74 -1.08 -6.10
C PRO A 86 12.51 -2.39 -6.35
N GLY A 87 13.16 -2.96 -5.32
CA GLY A 87 13.89 -4.22 -5.43
C GLY A 87 13.07 -5.48 -5.12
N THR A 88 11.89 -5.35 -4.49
CA THR A 88 11.08 -6.49 -4.04
C THR A 88 9.72 -6.59 -4.71
N GLY A 89 9.21 -5.48 -5.26
CA GLY A 89 7.93 -5.43 -5.94
C GLY A 89 8.01 -5.82 -7.41
N VAL A 90 6.87 -6.25 -7.96
CA VAL A 90 6.67 -6.39 -9.40
C VAL A 90 6.55 -5.01 -10.01
N LYS A 91 7.42 -4.69 -10.98
CA LYS A 91 7.50 -3.38 -11.63
C LYS A 91 6.50 -3.27 -12.79
N ILE A 92 5.72 -2.20 -12.80
CA ILE A 92 4.94 -1.68 -13.91
C ILE A 92 5.58 -0.36 -14.32
N THR A 93 5.79 -0.14 -15.61
CA THR A 93 6.49 1.04 -16.14
C THR A 93 5.56 1.92 -16.96
N GLY A 94 5.86 3.21 -17.06
CA GLY A 94 5.10 4.15 -17.89
C GLY A 94 3.68 4.42 -17.38
N ALA A 95 3.45 4.32 -16.08
CA ALA A 95 2.14 4.53 -15.49
C ALA A 95 1.76 6.02 -15.43
N GLY A 96 0.48 6.33 -15.67
CA GLY A 96 -0.12 7.64 -15.42
C GLY A 96 -0.97 7.65 -14.14
N SER A 97 -1.27 8.84 -13.61
CA SER A 97 -2.15 9.03 -12.46
C SER A 97 -3.51 9.59 -12.91
N PRO A 98 -4.65 8.96 -12.60
CA PRO A 98 -4.78 7.67 -11.91
C PRO A 98 -4.40 6.47 -12.79
N TYR A 99 -4.06 5.34 -12.15
CA TYR A 99 -3.72 4.07 -12.78
C TYR A 99 -4.68 2.96 -12.36
N HIS A 100 -5.18 2.17 -13.31
CA HIS A 100 -5.98 0.98 -13.05
C HIS A 100 -5.11 -0.28 -13.15
N HIS A 101 -5.01 -1.01 -12.04
CA HIS A 101 -4.31 -2.29 -11.96
C HIS A 101 -5.33 -3.43 -11.88
N ASP A 102 -5.61 -4.03 -13.03
CA ASP A 102 -6.61 -5.10 -13.21
C ASP A 102 -6.03 -6.51 -13.03
N GLY A 103 -6.89 -7.52 -13.07
CA GLY A 103 -6.50 -8.94 -13.05
C GLY A 103 -6.10 -9.44 -11.66
N LEU A 104 -6.47 -8.70 -10.61
CA LEU A 104 -6.16 -9.04 -9.23
C LEU A 104 -7.15 -10.06 -8.68
N LEU A 105 -6.67 -10.87 -7.73
CA LEU A 105 -7.56 -11.68 -6.91
C LEU A 105 -8.39 -10.75 -6.05
N VAL A 106 -9.68 -11.04 -5.89
CA VAL A 106 -10.57 -10.29 -4.99
C VAL A 106 -10.25 -10.61 -3.53
N SER A 107 -10.62 -9.71 -2.62
CA SER A 107 -10.47 -9.93 -1.18
C SER A 107 -9.03 -10.20 -0.75
N GLN A 108 -8.07 -9.69 -1.51
CA GLN A 108 -6.65 -9.83 -1.28
C GLN A 108 -6.06 -8.44 -1.02
N THR A 109 -5.22 -8.32 0.01
CA THR A 109 -4.48 -7.09 0.27
C THR A 109 -3.33 -6.97 -0.73
N TYR A 110 -3.20 -5.79 -1.31
CA TYR A 110 -2.10 -5.41 -2.19
C TYR A 110 -1.42 -4.15 -1.68
N PHE A 111 -0.11 -4.11 -1.86
CA PHE A 111 0.79 -3.07 -1.40
C PHE A 111 1.49 -2.45 -2.60
N TYR A 112 1.65 -1.13 -2.58
CA TYR A 112 2.16 -0.35 -3.70
C TYR A 112 3.13 0.73 -3.23
N VAL A 113 4.18 0.95 -4.02
CA VAL A 113 4.98 2.17 -3.99
C VAL A 113 5.13 2.69 -5.42
N VAL A 114 5.26 4.01 -5.56
CA VAL A 114 5.39 4.67 -6.86
C VAL A 114 6.69 5.46 -6.88
N THR A 115 7.42 5.42 -8.00
CA THR A 115 8.59 6.28 -8.26
C THR A 115 8.32 7.13 -9.49
N ALA A 116 8.97 8.29 -9.55
CA ALA A 116 8.93 9.18 -10.70
C ALA A 116 10.23 9.04 -11.52
N VAL A 117 10.13 9.20 -12.83
CA VAL A 117 11.24 9.09 -13.78
C VAL A 117 11.29 10.34 -14.64
N ASP A 118 12.46 10.96 -14.77
CA ASP A 118 12.63 12.17 -15.60
C ASP A 118 12.86 11.87 -17.09
N SER A 119 13.02 12.93 -17.89
CA SER A 119 13.24 12.83 -19.34
C SER A 119 14.56 12.14 -19.74
N SER A 120 15.53 12.06 -18.82
CA SER A 120 16.79 11.34 -19.01
C SER A 120 16.72 9.87 -18.59
N GLY A 121 15.56 9.44 -18.08
CA GLY A 121 15.33 8.07 -17.61
C GLY A 121 15.81 7.82 -16.18
N VAL A 122 16.21 8.85 -15.44
CA VAL A 122 16.67 8.69 -14.05
C VAL A 122 15.46 8.56 -13.13
N GLU A 123 15.45 7.48 -12.37
CA GLU A 123 14.39 7.15 -11.41
C GLU A 123 14.71 7.74 -10.03
N GLY A 124 13.73 8.41 -9.43
CA GLY A 124 13.81 8.98 -8.10
C GLY A 124 13.51 8.00 -6.96
N PRO A 125 13.55 8.46 -5.70
CA PRO A 125 13.14 7.65 -4.56
C PRO A 125 11.66 7.22 -4.62
N ALA A 126 11.35 6.12 -3.93
CA ALA A 126 9.99 5.61 -3.84
C ALA A 126 9.12 6.43 -2.87
N SER A 127 7.82 6.47 -3.17
CA SER A 127 6.80 7.01 -2.27
C SER A 127 6.71 6.23 -0.94
N GLY A 128 5.94 6.77 0.00
CA GLY A 128 5.38 5.96 1.07
C GLY A 128 4.52 4.82 0.51
N GLN A 129 4.45 3.71 1.25
CA GLN A 129 3.66 2.55 0.84
C GLN A 129 2.17 2.81 1.02
N ALA A 130 1.40 2.59 -0.05
CA ALA A 130 -0.04 2.50 0.00
C ALA A 130 -0.46 1.01 0.06
N ALA A 131 -1.56 0.73 0.74
CA ALA A 131 -2.14 -0.59 0.82
C ALA A 131 -3.66 -0.50 0.66
N THR A 132 -4.25 -1.51 0.03
CA THR A 132 -5.69 -1.64 -0.08
C THR A 132 -6.08 -3.09 -0.27
N VAL A 133 -7.32 -3.42 0.01
CA VAL A 133 -7.89 -4.74 -0.29
C VAL A 133 -8.67 -4.60 -1.59
N SER A 134 -8.39 -5.44 -2.58
CA SER A 134 -9.24 -5.53 -3.77
C SER A 134 -10.66 -5.89 -3.35
N ALA A 135 -11.65 -5.16 -3.85
CA ALA A 135 -13.03 -5.43 -3.48
C ALA A 135 -13.47 -6.79 -4.06
N SER A 136 -14.43 -7.43 -3.40
CA SER A 136 -15.15 -8.56 -3.97
C SER A 136 -16.62 -8.19 -4.14
N ASN A 137 -17.30 -8.88 -5.05
CA ASN A 137 -18.74 -8.72 -5.20
C ASN A 137 -19.46 -9.68 -4.24
N GLY A 138 -19.60 -9.27 -2.97
CA GLY A 138 -20.29 -10.06 -1.95
C GLY A 138 -21.68 -10.54 -2.39
N ALA A 139 -22.41 -9.74 -3.17
CA ALA A 139 -23.76 -10.07 -3.58
C ALA A 139 -23.77 -11.19 -4.63
N ASN A 140 -22.80 -11.15 -5.54
CA ASN A 140 -22.57 -12.26 -6.48
C ASN A 140 -22.11 -13.52 -5.74
N LEU A 141 -21.16 -13.39 -4.80
CA LEU A 141 -20.69 -14.51 -3.98
C LEU A 141 -21.84 -15.17 -3.21
N TYR A 142 -22.70 -14.39 -2.57
CA TYR A 142 -23.88 -14.94 -1.89
C TYR A 142 -24.84 -15.62 -2.88
N ALA A 143 -25.12 -15.00 -4.03
CA ALA A 143 -26.01 -15.59 -5.03
C ALA A 143 -25.50 -16.94 -5.56
N VAL A 144 -24.19 -17.08 -5.75
CA VAL A 144 -23.56 -18.31 -6.25
C VAL A 144 -23.46 -19.38 -5.17
N TYR A 145 -23.02 -19.03 -3.96
CA TYR A 145 -22.62 -20.01 -2.95
C TYR A 145 -23.63 -20.23 -1.83
N CYS A 146 -24.53 -19.28 -1.57
CA CYS A 146 -25.42 -19.32 -0.41
C CYS A 146 -26.90 -19.41 -0.81
N ALA A 147 -27.30 -18.73 -1.89
CA ALA A 147 -28.71 -18.54 -2.20
C ALA A 147 -29.46 -19.83 -2.55
N GLY A 148 -28.75 -20.86 -3.06
CA GLY A 148 -29.35 -22.16 -3.34
C GLY A 148 -29.93 -22.86 -2.12
N CYS A 149 -29.33 -22.66 -0.94
CA CYS A 149 -29.78 -23.27 0.32
C CYS A 149 -30.52 -22.27 1.23
N HIS A 150 -30.15 -20.99 1.18
CA HIS A 150 -30.62 -19.96 2.13
C HIS A 150 -31.65 -18.99 1.55
N GLY A 151 -32.00 -19.12 0.27
CA GLY A 151 -32.84 -18.16 -0.45
C GLY A 151 -32.06 -16.91 -0.85
N SER A 152 -32.71 -15.96 -1.53
CA SER A 152 -32.04 -14.73 -1.96
C SER A 152 -31.68 -13.82 -0.77
N ILE A 153 -30.76 -12.87 -0.96
CA ILE A 153 -30.39 -11.88 0.08
C ILE A 153 -31.62 -11.15 0.62
N ALA A 154 -32.63 -10.91 -0.21
CA ALA A 154 -33.87 -10.24 0.18
C ALA A 154 -34.84 -11.13 0.99
N ALA A 155 -34.67 -12.45 0.93
CA ALA A 155 -35.59 -13.44 1.54
C ALA A 155 -34.94 -14.30 2.63
N THR A 156 -33.61 -14.21 2.79
CA THR A 156 -32.86 -15.01 3.76
C THR A 156 -33.27 -14.70 5.19
N THR A 157 -33.36 -15.75 6.01
CA THR A 157 -33.64 -15.65 7.45
C THR A 157 -32.40 -15.91 8.31
N ILE A 158 -31.20 -15.87 7.72
CA ILE A 158 -29.95 -15.99 8.48
C ILE A 158 -29.84 -14.80 9.42
N MET A 159 -29.89 -15.04 10.73
CA MET A 159 -29.86 -13.97 11.74
C MET A 159 -28.48 -13.75 12.38
N ASP A 160 -27.50 -14.64 12.15
CA ASP A 160 -26.11 -14.48 12.66
C ASP A 160 -25.07 -14.78 11.57
N GLY A 161 -25.10 -14.01 10.48
CA GLY A 161 -24.23 -14.19 9.31
C GLY A 161 -22.81 -13.63 9.45
N THR A 162 -22.27 -13.50 10.68
CA THR A 162 -20.95 -12.90 10.90
C THR A 162 -19.86 -13.72 10.21
N PRO A 163 -18.70 -13.11 9.87
CA PRO A 163 -17.62 -13.84 9.23
C PRO A 163 -17.17 -15.07 10.03
N ASP A 164 -17.13 -14.96 11.36
CA ASP A 164 -16.71 -16.03 12.25
C ASP A 164 -17.74 -17.16 12.28
N HIS A 165 -19.03 -16.86 12.25
CA HIS A 165 -20.06 -17.90 12.14
C HIS A 165 -20.00 -18.63 10.82
N ILE A 166 -19.83 -17.90 9.70
CA ILE A 166 -19.69 -18.53 8.38
C ILE A 166 -18.44 -19.43 8.37
N LYS A 167 -17.29 -18.94 8.87
CA LYS A 167 -16.05 -19.73 8.97
C LYS A 167 -16.24 -20.98 9.84
N ALA A 168 -16.91 -20.86 10.98
CA ALA A 168 -17.18 -21.99 11.88
C ALA A 168 -18.12 -23.03 11.22
N ALA A 169 -19.16 -22.59 10.52
CA ALA A 169 -20.08 -23.48 9.82
C ALA A 169 -19.42 -24.24 8.66
N ILE A 170 -18.53 -23.57 7.90
CA ILE A 170 -17.71 -24.23 6.85
C ILE A 170 -16.78 -25.26 7.49
N ALA A 171 -16.07 -24.91 8.56
CA ALA A 171 -15.14 -25.81 9.25
C ALA A 171 -15.84 -27.03 9.87
N ALA A 172 -17.05 -26.84 10.40
CA ALA A 172 -17.88 -27.92 10.95
C ALA A 172 -18.67 -28.70 9.87
N ASN A 173 -18.57 -28.28 8.59
CA ASN A 173 -19.39 -28.80 7.48
C ASN A 173 -20.90 -28.79 7.80
N THR A 174 -21.36 -27.78 8.54
CA THR A 174 -22.77 -27.65 8.93
C THR A 174 -23.62 -27.54 7.68
N GLY A 175 -24.61 -28.44 7.53
CA GLY A 175 -25.51 -28.43 6.36
C GLY A 175 -24.81 -28.60 5.01
N GLY A 176 -23.59 -29.15 4.96
CA GLY A 176 -22.82 -29.33 3.72
C GLY A 176 -21.97 -28.13 3.29
N MET A 177 -21.83 -27.11 4.15
CA MET A 177 -21.05 -25.90 3.88
C MET A 177 -19.54 -26.14 3.69
N GLY A 178 -19.01 -27.33 3.99
CA GLY A 178 -17.59 -27.65 3.83
C GLY A 178 -17.09 -27.57 2.38
N THR A 179 -18.00 -27.65 1.39
CA THR A 179 -17.68 -27.41 -0.03
C THR A 179 -17.23 -25.97 -0.32
N LEU A 180 -17.52 -25.03 0.58
CA LEU A 180 -17.17 -23.62 0.46
C LEU A 180 -15.79 -23.29 1.07
N ALA A 181 -15.01 -24.30 1.50
CA ALA A 181 -13.68 -24.11 2.09
C ALA A 181 -12.66 -23.45 1.15
N THR A 182 -12.99 -23.30 -0.14
CA THR A 182 -12.17 -22.55 -1.12
C THR A 182 -12.35 -21.04 -1.04
N LEU A 183 -13.39 -20.54 -0.35
CA LEU A 183 -13.60 -19.10 -0.19
C LEU A 183 -12.51 -18.50 0.71
N THR A 184 -11.95 -17.38 0.28
CA THR A 184 -10.96 -16.65 1.09
C THR A 184 -11.63 -15.94 2.27
N ALA A 185 -10.85 -15.58 3.29
CA ALA A 185 -11.37 -14.85 4.45
C ALA A 185 -12.10 -13.57 4.05
N GLY A 186 -11.54 -12.77 3.14
CA GLY A 186 -12.19 -11.53 2.71
C GLY A 186 -13.40 -11.75 1.78
N GLN A 187 -13.51 -12.91 1.11
CA GLN A 187 -14.73 -13.26 0.37
C GLN A 187 -15.87 -13.57 1.35
N ILE A 188 -15.56 -14.32 2.41
CA ILE A 188 -16.49 -14.57 3.52
C ILE A 188 -16.89 -13.26 4.19
N ASP A 189 -15.94 -12.36 4.45
CA ASP A 189 -16.24 -11.06 5.05
C ASP A 189 -17.19 -10.24 4.15
N SER A 190 -17.02 -10.30 2.83
CA SER A 190 -17.88 -9.58 1.87
C SER A 190 -19.29 -10.20 1.75
N ILE A 191 -19.42 -11.51 1.92
CA ILE A 191 -20.73 -12.18 2.04
C ILE A 191 -21.41 -11.74 3.35
N ALA A 192 -20.67 -11.79 4.46
CA ALA A 192 -21.17 -11.46 5.79
C ALA A 192 -21.69 -10.01 5.89
N GLN A 193 -21.04 -9.05 5.22
CA GLN A 193 -21.47 -7.65 5.18
C GLN A 193 -22.87 -7.43 4.57
N LEU A 194 -23.40 -8.41 3.83
CA LEU A 194 -24.74 -8.34 3.23
C LEU A 194 -25.81 -8.97 4.10
N LEU A 195 -25.40 -9.74 5.10
CA LEU A 195 -26.30 -10.37 6.04
C LEU A 195 -26.56 -9.40 7.20
N PRO A 196 -27.80 -9.31 7.69
CA PRO A 196 -28.11 -8.46 8.83
C PRO A 196 -27.20 -8.81 10.01
N CYS A 197 -26.52 -7.80 10.58
CA CYS A 197 -25.84 -7.94 11.85
C CYS A 197 -26.87 -7.79 12.99
N HIS A 198 -26.82 -8.67 13.98
CA HIS A 198 -27.47 -8.47 15.27
C HIS A 198 -26.42 -8.57 16.39
#